data_AF-A0A5B7RG43-F1
#
_entry.id   AF-A0A5B7RG43-F1
#
_cell.length_a   1.000
_cell.length_b   1.000
_cell.length_c   1.000
_cell.angle_alpha   90.00
_cell.angle_beta   90.00
_cell.angle_gamma   90.00
#
_symmetry.space_group_name_H-M   'P 1'
#
loop_
_entity.id
_entity.type
_entity.pdbx_description
1 polymer ?
#
loop_
_entity_poly.entity_id
_entity_poly.type
_entity_poly.pdbx_seq_one_letter_code
_entity_poly.pdbx_strand_id
1 'polypeptide(L)'
;MNPLDARSVEDAVVYPTIRVASHPGRLLMGVFDADGYVEDTVLDRRSGEVGAPMVRGLFPDVVEAEDPEAIYAGPLYFHFGHFLLESLARAWYARRHPDLPLVWAGAHTWHDARLRPWQLEILEVLGLANPPRILASPTRYQRLHVPDLGYRYDDRFHPEHAAFLASYRGPAQVPGERLWLSRSNLDSDVRDLNAAPTERRLAAAGWTISHPETLTVREQLDHLSRAEVVAGEEGSAFHTIALLADVSSKRLRVLRRHGQEHNNMHTVGDARGVDQSFHSLRDEVVLEAKGRAVTKVSARSAEVLDLLDVAVPPAVAADEASPETALLLRVLEGLAPRRLLDLGATDAGLVLGSTAEKRVAVSPAFAFDTRSHAGSGVDFLDLDTRTYVKHFVSARRRFDVIRVTGPDLASVLTSFRTSRRLATPTTTWLLGSGELAARAAVAVGLNHPGYAVRRVVVRRTVVFVVHRVAGEPTSDDAVADLTDDEVARRTRRIPLALPRFVRSVARAGRGR
;
A
#
# COMPACT_ATOMS: atom_id res chain seq x y z
N MET A 1 -31.58 15.51 -15.14
CA MET A 1 -31.32 14.40 -16.08
C MET A 1 -32.66 13.80 -16.45
N ASN A 2 -32.82 13.34 -17.69
CA ASN A 2 -34.01 12.58 -18.07
C ASN A 2 -34.01 11.25 -17.29
N PRO A 3 -35.18 10.70 -16.93
CA PRO A 3 -35.28 9.37 -16.34
C PRO A 3 -34.56 8.32 -17.19
N LEU A 4 -34.03 7.26 -16.56
CA LEU A 4 -33.43 6.16 -17.32
C LEU A 4 -34.52 5.38 -18.04
N ASP A 5 -34.29 5.07 -19.32
CA ASP A 5 -35.18 4.24 -20.13
C ASP A 5 -34.45 2.99 -20.67
N ALA A 6 -35.19 2.09 -21.32
CA ALA A 6 -34.61 0.98 -22.04
C ALA A 6 -35.30 0.83 -23.40
N ARG A 7 -34.50 0.78 -24.46
CA ARG A 7 -35.01 0.48 -25.80
C ARG A 7 -35.02 -1.02 -26.05
N SER A 8 -36.01 -1.49 -26.79
CA SER A 8 -36.07 -2.86 -27.29
C SER A 8 -35.50 -2.92 -28.70
N VAL A 9 -34.58 -3.85 -28.94
CA VAL A 9 -33.95 -4.08 -30.25
C VAL A 9 -34.30 -5.48 -30.72
N GLU A 10 -34.97 -5.58 -31.86
CA GLU A 10 -35.32 -6.87 -32.47
C GLU A 10 -34.14 -7.41 -33.30
N ASP A 11 -34.01 -8.74 -33.39
CA ASP A 11 -32.95 -9.46 -34.11
C ASP A 11 -31.51 -8.99 -33.77
N ALA A 12 -31.29 -8.65 -32.50
CA ALA A 12 -30.06 -8.06 -32.01
C ALA A 12 -28.93 -9.09 -31.85
N VAL A 13 -27.76 -8.80 -32.40
CA VAL A 13 -26.52 -9.57 -32.22
C VAL A 13 -25.59 -8.86 -31.25
N VAL A 14 -25.31 -9.49 -30.11
CA VAL A 14 -24.33 -9.03 -29.13
C VAL A 14 -22.97 -9.60 -29.48
N TYR A 15 -21.98 -8.75 -29.71
CA TYR A 15 -20.61 -9.18 -29.96
C TYR A 15 -19.78 -9.22 -28.67
N PRO A 16 -18.89 -10.23 -28.50
CA PRO A 16 -17.95 -10.28 -27.40
C PRO A 16 -16.91 -9.18 -27.54
N THR A 17 -16.12 -8.97 -26.49
CA THR A 17 -15.03 -8.00 -26.49
C THR A 17 -13.75 -8.58 -27.08
N ILE A 18 -13.07 -7.80 -27.93
CA ILE A 18 -11.77 -8.14 -28.51
C ILE A 18 -10.87 -6.92 -28.62
N ARG A 19 -9.56 -7.16 -28.48
CA ARG A 19 -8.52 -6.19 -28.83
C ARG A 19 -7.77 -6.71 -30.04
N VAL A 20 -7.66 -5.89 -31.07
CA VAL A 20 -6.96 -6.23 -32.32
C VAL A 20 -5.90 -5.18 -32.63
N ALA A 21 -4.79 -5.61 -33.24
CA ALA A 21 -3.69 -4.72 -33.58
C ALA A 21 -4.10 -3.58 -34.54
N SER A 22 -5.11 -3.81 -35.38
CA SER A 22 -5.64 -2.80 -36.30
C SER A 22 -6.41 -1.66 -35.62
N HIS A 23 -6.81 -1.82 -34.35
CA HIS A 23 -7.54 -0.82 -33.57
C HIS A 23 -6.85 -0.61 -32.21
N PRO A 24 -5.63 -0.07 -32.20
CA PRO A 24 -4.84 0.05 -30.99
C PRO A 24 -5.55 0.93 -29.95
N GLY A 25 -5.58 0.47 -28.70
CA GLY A 25 -6.20 1.20 -27.58
C GLY A 25 -7.73 1.23 -27.59
N ARG A 26 -8.39 0.44 -28.43
CA ARG A 26 -9.85 0.29 -28.47
C ARG A 26 -10.25 -1.13 -28.07
N LEU A 27 -11.37 -1.22 -27.35
CA LEU A 27 -12.07 -2.48 -27.09
C LEU A 27 -13.21 -2.63 -28.10
N LEU A 28 -13.05 -3.51 -29.09
CA LEU A 28 -14.11 -3.75 -30.06
C LEU A 28 -15.22 -4.59 -29.44
N MET A 29 -16.46 -4.13 -29.54
CA MET A 29 -17.67 -4.75 -28.97
C MET A 29 -18.94 -4.09 -29.53
N GLY A 30 -20.10 -4.43 -28.97
CA GLY A 30 -21.34 -3.71 -29.20
C GLY A 30 -22.48 -4.61 -29.63
N VAL A 31 -23.66 -4.02 -29.73
CA VAL A 31 -24.88 -4.66 -30.23
C VAL A 31 -25.14 -4.17 -31.65
N PHE A 32 -25.62 -5.06 -32.49
CA PHE A 32 -25.96 -4.79 -33.88
C PHE A 32 -27.35 -5.33 -34.20
N ASP A 33 -28.10 -4.64 -35.04
CA ASP A 33 -29.39 -5.09 -35.58
C ASP A 33 -29.32 -5.16 -37.11
N ALA A 34 -30.48 -5.24 -37.77
CA ALA A 34 -30.56 -5.24 -39.23
C ALA A 34 -30.01 -3.95 -39.86
N ASP A 35 -30.18 -2.81 -39.19
CA ASP A 35 -29.83 -1.47 -39.71
C ASP A 35 -28.37 -1.11 -39.44
N GLY A 36 -27.74 -1.71 -38.44
CA GLY A 36 -26.32 -1.48 -38.20
C GLY A 36 -25.89 -1.67 -36.76
N TYR A 37 -25.02 -0.78 -36.30
CA TYR A 37 -24.57 -0.69 -34.93
C TYR A 37 -25.64 0.03 -34.10
N VAL A 38 -26.01 -0.55 -32.96
CA VAL A 38 -26.91 0.08 -32.02
C VAL A 38 -26.12 1.03 -31.13
N GLU A 39 -26.36 2.34 -31.23
CA GLU A 39 -25.62 3.40 -30.53
C GLU A 39 -25.54 3.19 -29.02
N ASP A 40 -24.53 3.74 -28.35
CA ASP A 40 -24.36 3.61 -26.89
C ASP A 40 -24.27 2.16 -26.37
N THR A 41 -23.96 1.15 -27.19
CA THR A 41 -23.76 -0.23 -26.71
C THR A 41 -22.31 -0.66 -26.58
N VAL A 42 -21.37 0.26 -26.83
CA VAL A 42 -19.94 0.02 -26.58
C VAL A 42 -19.56 0.48 -25.17
N LEU A 43 -18.38 0.08 -24.73
CA LEU A 43 -17.76 0.62 -23.53
C LEU A 43 -17.57 2.14 -23.67
N ASP A 44 -18.29 2.92 -22.87
CA ASP A 44 -18.19 4.38 -22.87
C ASP A 44 -17.49 4.88 -21.60
N ARG A 45 -16.29 5.45 -21.78
CA ARG A 45 -15.51 6.07 -20.71
C ARG A 45 -15.05 7.46 -21.13
N ARG A 46 -14.93 8.37 -20.16
CA ARG A 46 -14.24 9.64 -20.35
C ARG A 46 -12.72 9.51 -20.36
N SER A 47 -12.18 8.52 -19.65
CA SER A 47 -10.73 8.27 -19.55
C SER A 47 -10.39 6.78 -19.63
N GLY A 48 -9.13 6.48 -19.97
CA GLY A 48 -8.65 5.12 -20.16
C GLY A 48 -9.00 4.54 -21.54
N GLU A 49 -9.07 3.21 -21.62
CA GLU A 49 -9.51 2.51 -22.82
C GLU A 49 -11.01 2.75 -23.05
N VAL A 50 -11.39 3.04 -24.29
CA VAL A 50 -12.78 3.20 -24.70
C VAL A 50 -13.17 2.15 -25.75
N GLY A 51 -14.46 1.87 -25.83
CA GLY A 51 -15.02 0.94 -26.79
C GLY A 51 -15.11 1.50 -28.20
N ALA A 52 -15.21 0.60 -29.18
CA ALA A 52 -15.59 0.91 -30.54
C ALA A 52 -16.48 -0.22 -31.09
N PRO A 53 -17.36 0.06 -32.08
CA PRO A 53 -18.19 -0.97 -32.68
C PRO A 53 -17.36 -2.11 -33.26
N MET A 54 -17.85 -3.35 -33.09
CA MET A 54 -17.22 -4.53 -33.66
C MET A 54 -17.18 -4.46 -35.20
N VAL A 55 -16.09 -4.95 -35.79
CA VAL A 55 -16.04 -5.21 -37.23
C VAL A 55 -16.70 -6.57 -37.49
N ARG A 56 -17.93 -6.58 -38.04
CA ARG A 56 -18.76 -7.80 -38.23
C ARG A 56 -18.01 -8.96 -38.90
N GLY A 57 -17.06 -8.69 -39.80
CA GLY A 57 -16.27 -9.71 -40.49
C GLY A 57 -15.22 -10.43 -39.64
N LEU A 58 -14.93 -9.99 -38.40
CA LEU A 58 -14.00 -10.66 -37.50
C LEU A 58 -14.57 -11.96 -36.90
N PHE A 59 -15.90 -12.03 -36.79
CA PHE A 59 -16.61 -13.22 -36.32
C PHE A 59 -17.81 -13.47 -37.24
N PRO A 60 -17.63 -14.27 -38.31
CA PRO A 60 -18.69 -14.51 -39.28
C PRO A 60 -19.81 -15.38 -38.72
N ASP A 61 -19.49 -16.24 -37.75
CA ASP A 61 -20.44 -17.18 -37.17
C ASP A 61 -21.19 -16.54 -36.00
N VAL A 62 -22.51 -16.41 -36.16
CA VAL A 62 -23.43 -15.95 -35.13
C VAL A 62 -24.20 -17.14 -34.58
N VAL A 63 -24.24 -17.26 -33.26
CA VAL A 63 -24.98 -18.32 -32.57
C VAL A 63 -26.33 -17.77 -32.12
N GLU A 64 -27.40 -18.55 -32.25
CA GLU A 64 -28.70 -18.19 -31.70
C GLU A 64 -28.71 -18.37 -30.18
N ALA A 65 -29.27 -17.40 -29.44
CA ALA A 65 -29.37 -17.48 -27.99
C ALA A 65 -30.30 -18.63 -27.54
N GLU A 66 -29.95 -19.27 -26.43
CA GLU A 66 -30.83 -20.25 -25.76
C GLU A 66 -32.14 -19.60 -25.30
N ASP A 67 -32.03 -18.40 -24.74
CA ASP A 67 -33.16 -17.55 -24.35
C ASP A 67 -33.35 -16.47 -25.43
N PRO A 68 -34.49 -16.41 -26.14
CA PRO A 68 -34.67 -15.48 -27.26
C PRO A 68 -34.80 -14.01 -26.83
N GLU A 69 -35.14 -13.75 -25.57
CA GLU A 69 -35.30 -12.41 -25.00
C GLU A 69 -34.37 -12.20 -23.80
N ALA A 70 -33.64 -11.09 -23.76
CA ALA A 70 -32.69 -10.82 -22.68
C ALA A 70 -32.40 -9.33 -22.45
N ILE A 71 -31.63 -9.01 -21.40
CA ILE A 71 -31.23 -7.66 -21.03
C ILE A 71 -29.72 -7.49 -21.24
N TYR A 72 -29.33 -6.47 -22.00
CA TYR A 72 -27.92 -6.14 -22.20
C TYR A 72 -27.32 -5.41 -20.99
N ALA A 73 -26.29 -6.00 -20.40
CA ALA A 73 -25.61 -5.48 -19.22
C ALA A 73 -24.34 -4.66 -19.54
N GLY A 74 -23.78 -4.80 -20.74
CA GLY A 74 -22.50 -4.19 -21.11
C GLY A 74 -21.31 -5.16 -21.02
N PRO A 75 -20.08 -4.67 -20.87
CA PRO A 75 -18.89 -5.50 -20.73
C PRO A 75 -18.77 -6.11 -19.32
N LEU A 76 -18.27 -7.34 -19.22
CA LEU A 76 -17.95 -7.97 -17.94
C LEU A 76 -16.49 -7.75 -17.53
N TYR A 77 -16.28 -7.32 -16.28
CA TYR A 77 -14.95 -7.21 -15.67
C TYR A 77 -14.82 -8.09 -14.44
N PHE A 78 -13.68 -8.77 -14.30
CA PHE A 78 -13.29 -9.48 -13.07
C PHE A 78 -12.49 -8.62 -12.08
N HIS A 79 -12.30 -7.33 -12.38
CA HIS A 79 -11.74 -6.36 -11.45
C HIS A 79 -12.88 -5.72 -10.65
N PHE A 80 -12.79 -5.77 -9.31
CA PHE A 80 -13.86 -5.39 -8.38
C PHE A 80 -14.49 -4.01 -8.70
N GLY A 81 -13.68 -2.97 -8.83
CA GLY A 81 -14.18 -1.62 -9.12
C GLY A 81 -14.81 -1.48 -10.51
N HIS A 82 -14.29 -2.21 -11.51
CA HIS A 82 -14.84 -2.15 -12.88
C HIS A 82 -16.14 -2.95 -12.97
N PHE A 83 -16.28 -4.01 -12.17
CA PHE A 83 -17.56 -4.71 -12.06
C PHE A 83 -18.65 -3.80 -11.50
N LEU A 84 -18.38 -3.15 -10.35
CA LEU A 84 -19.33 -2.24 -9.71
C LEU A 84 -19.74 -1.08 -10.61
N LEU A 85 -18.76 -0.43 -11.24
CA LEU A 85 -18.99 0.81 -11.96
C LEU A 85 -19.42 0.60 -13.42
N GLU A 86 -19.06 -0.51 -14.06
CA GLU A 86 -19.24 -0.66 -15.51
C GLU A 86 -20.03 -1.89 -15.88
N SER A 87 -19.74 -3.05 -15.27
CA SER A 87 -20.53 -4.26 -15.53
C SER A 87 -21.94 -4.19 -14.96
N LEU A 88 -22.18 -3.35 -13.95
CA LEU A 88 -23.51 -3.13 -13.39
C LEU A 88 -24.21 -1.88 -13.94
N ALA A 89 -23.58 -1.12 -14.83
CA ALA A 89 -24.06 0.21 -15.26
C ALA A 89 -25.49 0.19 -15.85
N ARG A 90 -25.97 -0.96 -16.32
CA ARG A 90 -27.33 -1.16 -16.89
C ARG A 90 -28.22 -2.08 -16.06
N ALA A 91 -27.72 -2.61 -14.95
CA ALA A 91 -28.40 -3.64 -14.16
C ALA A 91 -29.65 -3.13 -13.42
N TRP A 92 -29.85 -1.80 -13.34
CA TRP A 92 -31.03 -1.17 -12.75
C TRP A 92 -32.34 -1.62 -13.41
N TYR A 93 -32.31 -1.95 -14.70
CA TYR A 93 -33.46 -2.45 -15.45
C TYR A 93 -33.82 -3.89 -15.06
N ALA A 94 -32.82 -4.72 -14.78
CA ALA A 94 -32.99 -6.15 -14.49
C ALA A 94 -33.89 -6.42 -13.29
N ARG A 95 -33.86 -5.54 -12.28
CA ARG A 95 -34.72 -5.66 -11.10
C ARG A 95 -36.22 -5.64 -11.43
N ARG A 96 -36.63 -4.96 -12.51
CA ARG A 96 -38.03 -4.89 -12.97
C ARG A 96 -38.43 -6.08 -13.86
N HIS A 97 -37.46 -6.90 -14.26
CA HIS A 97 -37.63 -7.99 -15.20
C HIS A 97 -36.85 -9.23 -14.71
N PRO A 98 -37.18 -9.79 -13.53
CA PRO A 98 -36.37 -10.80 -12.85
C PRO A 98 -36.23 -12.12 -13.64
N ASP A 99 -37.18 -12.41 -14.53
CA ASP A 99 -37.20 -13.65 -15.32
C ASP A 99 -36.31 -13.58 -16.57
N LEU A 100 -35.90 -12.38 -16.99
CA LEU A 100 -35.07 -12.21 -18.18
C LEU A 100 -33.58 -12.43 -17.85
N PRO A 101 -32.82 -13.14 -18.71
CA PRO A 101 -31.38 -13.26 -18.55
C PRO A 101 -30.67 -11.90 -18.62
N LEU A 102 -29.62 -11.75 -17.81
CA LEU A 102 -28.73 -10.59 -17.83
C LEU A 102 -27.45 -10.95 -18.60
N VAL A 103 -27.22 -10.26 -19.71
CA VAL A 103 -26.23 -10.62 -20.74
C VAL A 103 -25.05 -9.67 -20.71
N TRP A 104 -23.86 -10.21 -20.42
CA TRP A 104 -22.61 -9.48 -20.55
C TRP A 104 -21.81 -9.91 -21.77
N ALA A 105 -21.25 -8.93 -22.47
CA ALA A 105 -20.18 -9.17 -23.43
C ALA A 105 -18.88 -9.52 -22.66
N GLY A 106 -18.50 -10.79 -22.66
CA GLY A 106 -17.22 -11.28 -22.15
C GLY A 106 -16.10 -11.08 -23.17
N ALA A 107 -14.88 -11.51 -22.85
CA ALA A 107 -13.82 -11.56 -23.87
C ALA A 107 -14.05 -12.76 -24.81
N HIS A 108 -13.74 -12.60 -26.09
CA HIS A 108 -13.88 -13.68 -27.07
C HIS A 108 -13.07 -14.96 -26.75
N THR A 109 -12.08 -14.85 -25.86
CA THR A 109 -11.26 -15.98 -25.39
C THR A 109 -11.82 -16.69 -24.16
N TRP A 110 -12.94 -16.22 -23.61
CA TRP A 110 -13.52 -16.74 -22.37
C TRP A 110 -14.45 -17.92 -22.64
N HIS A 111 -13.88 -19.11 -22.83
CA HIS A 111 -14.67 -20.34 -22.86
C HIS A 111 -15.13 -20.68 -21.44
N ASP A 112 -16.44 -20.89 -21.24
CA ASP A 112 -17.05 -21.27 -19.96
C ASP A 112 -16.78 -20.34 -18.77
N ALA A 113 -16.61 -19.04 -19.03
CA ALA A 113 -16.53 -18.07 -17.94
C ALA A 113 -17.76 -18.13 -17.04
N ARG A 114 -17.52 -17.98 -15.74
CA ARG A 114 -18.54 -17.88 -14.70
C ARG A 114 -18.26 -16.66 -13.85
N LEU A 115 -19.31 -16.06 -13.31
CA LEU A 115 -19.16 -15.01 -12.31
C LEU A 115 -18.42 -15.56 -11.09
N ARG A 116 -17.55 -14.73 -10.51
CA ARG A 116 -16.84 -15.04 -9.28
C ARG A 116 -17.80 -15.02 -8.09
N PRO A 117 -17.50 -15.71 -6.98
CA PRO A 117 -18.35 -15.71 -5.80
C PRO A 117 -18.74 -14.30 -5.31
N TRP A 118 -17.78 -13.38 -5.28
CA TRP A 118 -18.04 -11.98 -4.88
C TRP A 118 -18.92 -11.21 -5.89
N GLN A 119 -18.90 -11.55 -7.17
CA GLN A 119 -19.81 -10.94 -8.17
C GLN A 119 -21.24 -11.42 -7.95
N LEU A 120 -21.42 -12.72 -7.70
CA LEU A 120 -22.72 -13.31 -7.37
C LEU A 120 -23.27 -12.71 -6.08
N GLU A 121 -22.44 -12.54 -5.05
CA GLU A 121 -22.83 -11.92 -3.79
C GLU A 121 -23.27 -10.45 -3.97
N ILE A 122 -22.61 -9.69 -4.84
CA ILE A 122 -23.06 -8.32 -5.19
C ILE A 122 -24.44 -8.37 -5.87
N LEU A 123 -24.66 -9.28 -6.82
CA LEU A 123 -25.96 -9.43 -7.46
C LEU A 123 -27.05 -9.79 -6.44
N GLU A 124 -26.75 -10.66 -5.48
CA GLU A 124 -27.65 -11.02 -4.37
C GLU A 124 -27.97 -9.81 -3.48
N VAL A 125 -26.96 -9.01 -3.10
CA VAL A 125 -27.14 -7.74 -2.35
C VAL A 125 -28.04 -6.78 -3.13
N LEU A 126 -27.89 -6.74 -4.45
CA LEU A 126 -28.72 -5.97 -5.37
C LEU A 126 -30.03 -6.66 -5.73
N GLY A 127 -30.40 -7.75 -5.06
CA GLY A 127 -31.64 -8.51 -5.25
C GLY A 127 -31.90 -8.92 -6.69
N LEU A 128 -30.85 -9.20 -7.46
CA LEU A 128 -30.92 -9.65 -8.84
C LEU A 128 -30.83 -11.17 -8.88
N ALA A 129 -31.93 -11.82 -9.28
CA ALA A 129 -32.02 -13.27 -9.48
C ALA A 129 -31.94 -13.68 -10.96
N ASN A 130 -31.73 -12.71 -11.86
CA ASN A 130 -31.67 -12.91 -13.30
C ASN A 130 -30.61 -13.95 -13.68
N PRO A 131 -30.92 -14.89 -14.60
CA PRO A 131 -29.92 -15.85 -15.10
C PRO A 131 -28.73 -15.13 -15.77
N PRO A 132 -27.48 -15.31 -15.31
CA PRO A 132 -26.34 -14.65 -15.91
C PRO A 132 -25.92 -15.33 -17.22
N ARG A 133 -25.71 -14.53 -18.28
CA ARG A 133 -25.17 -14.99 -19.57
C ARG A 133 -23.88 -14.23 -19.86
N ILE A 134 -22.76 -14.94 -20.04
CA ILE A 134 -21.47 -14.36 -20.38
C ILE A 134 -21.11 -14.82 -21.79
N LEU A 135 -21.07 -13.88 -22.72
CA LEU A 135 -20.87 -14.19 -24.14
C LEU A 135 -19.40 -14.12 -24.53
N ALA A 136 -18.91 -15.16 -25.21
CA ALA A 136 -17.58 -15.20 -25.82
C ALA A 136 -17.63 -15.36 -27.35
N SER A 137 -18.82 -15.50 -27.93
CA SER A 137 -19.07 -15.55 -29.37
C SER A 137 -20.20 -14.59 -29.71
N PRO A 138 -20.33 -14.12 -30.97
CA PRO A 138 -21.50 -13.34 -31.37
C PRO A 138 -22.78 -14.13 -31.14
N THR A 139 -23.74 -13.54 -30.45
CA THR A 139 -25.00 -14.22 -30.10
C THR A 139 -26.19 -13.37 -30.49
N ARG A 140 -27.11 -13.94 -31.27
CA ARG A 140 -28.37 -13.32 -31.68
C ARG A 140 -29.46 -13.58 -30.66
N TYR A 141 -30.18 -12.53 -30.32
CA TYR A 141 -31.41 -12.54 -29.55
C TYR A 141 -32.54 -12.07 -30.46
N GLN A 142 -33.72 -12.69 -30.35
CA GLN A 142 -34.90 -12.19 -31.05
C GLN A 142 -35.27 -10.80 -30.53
N ARG A 143 -35.17 -10.59 -29.22
CA ARG A 143 -35.39 -9.29 -28.58
C ARG A 143 -34.35 -9.02 -27.50
N LEU A 144 -33.62 -7.92 -27.63
CA LEU A 144 -32.68 -7.47 -26.61
C LEU A 144 -33.12 -6.12 -26.04
N HIS A 145 -33.34 -6.09 -24.73
CA HIS A 145 -33.52 -4.83 -24.00
C HIS A 145 -32.16 -4.20 -23.79
N VAL A 146 -32.00 -2.94 -24.21
CA VAL A 146 -30.78 -2.15 -24.04
C VAL A 146 -31.09 -0.96 -23.13
N PRO A 147 -30.88 -1.11 -21.80
CA PRO A 147 -31.12 -0.04 -20.84
C PRO A 147 -30.09 1.07 -20.95
N ASP A 148 -30.46 2.31 -20.67
CA ASP A 148 -29.54 3.45 -20.60
C ASP A 148 -28.39 3.23 -19.58
N LEU A 149 -27.26 3.90 -19.84
CA LEU A 149 -26.11 3.90 -18.92
C LEU A 149 -26.42 4.67 -17.64
N GLY A 150 -26.57 3.92 -16.55
CA GLY A 150 -26.69 4.43 -15.19
C GLY A 150 -25.37 4.96 -14.63
N TYR A 151 -24.23 4.47 -15.09
CA TYR A 151 -22.91 4.99 -14.75
C TYR A 151 -22.03 5.09 -16.01
N ARG A 152 -21.29 6.20 -16.14
CA ARG A 152 -20.28 6.41 -17.17
C ARG A 152 -18.94 6.68 -16.50
N TYR A 153 -17.95 5.84 -16.82
CA TYR A 153 -16.65 5.86 -16.17
C TYR A 153 -15.96 7.21 -16.24
N ASP A 154 -15.56 7.69 -15.06
CA ASP A 154 -14.85 8.94 -14.81
C ASP A 154 -15.66 10.20 -15.20
N ASP A 155 -16.99 10.08 -15.35
CA ASP A 155 -17.85 11.15 -15.88
C ASP A 155 -19.15 11.37 -15.09
N ARG A 156 -20.03 10.38 -15.02
CA ARG A 156 -21.42 10.58 -14.56
C ARG A 156 -21.98 9.37 -13.82
N PHE A 157 -22.78 9.64 -12.79
CA PHE A 157 -23.58 8.64 -12.08
C PHE A 157 -25.04 9.11 -12.02
N HIS A 158 -25.95 8.37 -12.67
CA HIS A 158 -27.36 8.73 -12.72
C HIS A 158 -28.04 8.48 -11.35
N PRO A 159 -28.87 9.41 -10.82
CA PRO A 159 -29.50 9.26 -9.52
C PRO A 159 -30.34 7.99 -9.35
N GLU A 160 -31.10 7.58 -10.38
CA GLU A 160 -31.89 6.34 -10.34
C GLU A 160 -31.01 5.08 -10.26
N HIS A 161 -29.86 5.08 -10.93
CA HIS A 161 -28.91 3.99 -10.83
C HIS A 161 -28.19 3.98 -9.48
N ALA A 162 -27.86 5.16 -8.94
CA ALA A 162 -27.30 5.29 -7.60
C ALA A 162 -28.28 4.79 -6.52
N ALA A 163 -29.57 5.11 -6.66
CA ALA A 163 -30.62 4.61 -5.79
C ALA A 163 -30.81 3.10 -5.91
N PHE A 164 -30.70 2.54 -7.12
CA PHE A 164 -30.70 1.10 -7.34
C PHE A 164 -29.52 0.40 -6.65
N LEU A 165 -28.30 0.94 -6.80
CA LEU A 165 -27.12 0.33 -6.19
C LEU A 165 -27.18 0.39 -4.65
N ALA A 166 -27.77 1.43 -4.08
CA ALA A 166 -27.92 1.67 -2.65
C ALA A 166 -28.94 0.74 -1.95
N SER A 167 -28.78 -0.58 -2.12
CA SER A 167 -29.71 -1.61 -1.65
C SER A 167 -29.34 -2.22 -0.29
N TYR A 168 -28.07 -2.18 0.11
CA TYR A 168 -27.62 -2.87 1.33
C TYR A 168 -27.98 -2.11 2.60
N ARG A 169 -28.77 -2.75 3.47
CA ARG A 169 -29.10 -2.26 4.82
C ARG A 169 -28.34 -3.10 5.84
N GLY A 170 -27.13 -2.64 6.15
CA GLY A 170 -26.26 -3.28 7.14
C GLY A 170 -26.60 -2.93 8.58
N PRO A 171 -25.74 -3.34 9.53
CA PRO A 171 -25.84 -2.92 10.92
C PRO A 171 -25.79 -1.39 11.06
N ALA A 172 -26.38 -0.87 12.14
CA ALA A 172 -26.34 0.56 12.43
C ALA A 172 -24.90 1.06 12.56
N GLN A 173 -24.69 2.29 12.10
CA GLN A 173 -23.43 2.99 12.32
C GLN A 173 -23.18 3.14 13.82
N VAL A 174 -21.92 2.99 14.23
CA VAL A 174 -21.47 3.17 15.61
C VAL A 174 -20.67 4.48 15.69
N PRO A 175 -21.10 5.45 16.52
CA PRO A 175 -20.38 6.72 16.67
C PRO A 175 -18.92 6.51 17.06
N GLY A 176 -18.01 7.19 16.36
CA GLY A 176 -16.57 7.12 16.59
C GLY A 176 -15.87 5.87 16.05
N GLU A 177 -16.58 4.90 15.48
CA GLU A 177 -15.95 3.75 14.82
C GLU A 177 -15.20 4.19 13.56
N ARG A 178 -13.98 3.68 13.42
CA ARG A 178 -13.02 4.11 12.40
C ARG A 178 -12.45 2.90 11.67
N LEU A 179 -12.53 2.93 10.35
CA LEU A 179 -12.12 1.83 9.47
C LEU A 179 -10.97 2.28 8.58
N TRP A 180 -9.90 1.49 8.54
CA TRP A 180 -8.81 1.61 7.57
C TRP A 180 -8.96 0.53 6.49
N LEU A 181 -9.15 0.95 5.24
CA LEU A 181 -9.15 0.10 4.06
C LEU A 181 -7.70 -0.12 3.60
N SER A 182 -7.13 -1.23 4.05
CA SER A 182 -5.77 -1.63 3.72
C SER A 182 -5.69 -2.23 2.31
N ARG A 183 -4.52 -2.07 1.68
CA ARG A 183 -4.10 -2.76 0.47
C ARG A 183 -2.90 -3.69 0.71
N SER A 184 -2.46 -3.83 1.96
CA SER A 184 -1.16 -4.42 2.30
C SER A 184 -1.09 -5.95 2.14
N ASN A 185 -2.24 -6.62 1.98
CA ASN A 185 -2.34 -8.06 1.71
C ASN A 185 -2.68 -8.38 0.25
N LEU A 186 -2.81 -7.37 -0.63
CA LEU A 186 -2.98 -7.61 -2.05
C LEU A 186 -1.75 -8.32 -2.60
N ASP A 187 -1.99 -9.36 -3.40
CA ASP A 187 -0.97 -10.05 -4.20
C ASP A 187 -0.57 -9.20 -5.42
N SER A 188 -0.02 -8.02 -5.13
CA SER A 188 0.42 -7.03 -6.10
C SER A 188 1.33 -6.00 -5.43
N ASP A 189 2.35 -5.54 -6.15
CA ASP A 189 3.19 -4.43 -5.72
C ASP A 189 2.54 -3.06 -5.94
N VAL A 190 1.35 -3.00 -6.58
CA VAL A 190 0.61 -1.76 -6.87
C VAL A 190 -0.06 -1.21 -5.61
N ARG A 191 0.75 -0.74 -4.65
CA ARG A 191 0.39 -0.25 -3.32
C ARG A 191 1.57 0.49 -2.67
N ASP A 192 1.37 0.97 -1.45
CA ASP A 192 2.46 1.28 -0.55
C ASP A 192 3.11 -0.02 -0.01
N LEU A 193 4.39 -0.22 -0.33
CA LEU A 193 5.16 -1.39 0.13
C LEU A 193 5.57 -1.28 1.61
N ASN A 194 5.32 -0.13 2.26
CA ASN A 194 5.62 0.11 3.67
C ASN A 194 4.38 0.56 4.48
N ALA A 195 3.22 -0.05 4.21
CA ALA A 195 1.98 0.26 4.95
C ALA A 195 1.98 -0.23 6.41
N ALA A 196 2.79 -1.26 6.73
CA ALA A 196 2.70 -1.98 8.01
C ALA A 196 2.94 -1.10 9.27
N PRO A 197 3.90 -0.16 9.30
CA PRO A 197 4.05 0.76 10.44
C PRO A 197 2.80 1.62 10.69
N THR A 198 2.20 2.15 9.62
CA THR A 198 0.96 2.94 9.69
C THR A 198 -0.19 2.11 10.24
N GLU A 199 -0.40 0.91 9.71
CA GLU A 199 -1.48 0.00 10.14
C GLU A 199 -1.35 -0.39 11.61
N ARG A 200 -0.12 -0.69 12.09
CA ARG A 200 0.11 -0.97 13.51
C ARG A 200 -0.27 0.20 14.41
N ARG A 201 0.05 1.43 14.00
CA ARG A 201 -0.25 2.64 14.78
C ARG A 201 -1.73 2.98 14.77
N LEU A 202 -2.40 2.82 13.64
CA LEU A 202 -3.85 2.97 13.53
C LEU A 202 -4.57 1.93 14.40
N ALA A 203 -4.16 0.65 14.33
CA ALA A 203 -4.71 -0.41 15.16
C ALA A 203 -4.52 -0.10 16.66
N ALA A 204 -3.32 0.33 17.06
CA ALA A 204 -3.04 0.74 18.45
C ALA A 204 -3.89 1.95 18.89
N ALA A 205 -4.31 2.81 17.95
CA ALA A 205 -5.22 3.92 18.19
C ALA A 205 -6.72 3.55 18.11
N GLY A 206 -7.04 2.26 18.00
CA GLY A 206 -8.42 1.75 17.98
C GLY A 206 -9.09 1.85 16.61
N TRP A 207 -8.34 1.89 15.51
CA TRP A 207 -8.91 1.72 14.17
C TRP A 207 -9.07 0.23 13.85
N THR A 208 -10.17 -0.11 13.18
CA THR A 208 -10.31 -1.42 12.54
C THR A 208 -9.51 -1.43 11.25
N ILE A 209 -8.52 -2.34 11.14
CA ILE A 209 -7.77 -2.56 9.90
C ILE A 209 -8.48 -3.64 9.09
N SER A 210 -9.00 -3.29 7.93
CA SER A 210 -9.69 -4.20 7.01
C SER A 210 -8.86 -4.43 5.77
N HIS A 211 -8.71 -5.70 5.38
CA HIS A 211 -8.13 -6.13 4.12
C HIS A 211 -9.28 -6.67 3.26
N PRO A 212 -9.93 -5.84 2.41
CA PRO A 212 -11.18 -6.21 1.76
C PRO A 212 -11.08 -7.48 0.90
N GLU A 213 -9.91 -7.74 0.30
CA GLU A 213 -9.62 -8.93 -0.50
C GLU A 213 -9.72 -10.25 0.26
N THR A 214 -9.68 -10.22 1.60
CA THR A 214 -9.81 -11.41 2.46
C THR A 214 -11.23 -11.59 3.01
N LEU A 215 -12.17 -10.71 2.65
CA LEU A 215 -13.52 -10.66 3.20
C LEU A 215 -14.57 -10.91 2.11
N THR A 216 -15.68 -11.52 2.50
CA THR A 216 -16.90 -11.54 1.68
C THR A 216 -17.43 -10.12 1.47
N VAL A 217 -18.25 -9.91 0.43
CA VAL A 217 -18.81 -8.59 0.14
C VAL A 217 -19.69 -8.12 1.29
N ARG A 218 -20.46 -9.02 1.92
CA ARG A 218 -21.30 -8.71 3.07
C ARG A 218 -20.49 -8.27 4.29
N GLU A 219 -19.37 -8.94 4.59
CA GLU A 219 -18.47 -8.53 5.66
C GLU A 219 -17.87 -7.14 5.38
N GLN A 220 -17.46 -6.87 4.14
CA GLN A 220 -16.98 -5.53 3.75
C GLN A 220 -18.08 -4.47 3.98
N LEU A 221 -19.31 -4.75 3.56
CA LEU A 221 -20.45 -3.84 3.73
C LEU A 221 -20.82 -3.65 5.20
N ASP A 222 -20.71 -4.68 6.04
CA ASP A 222 -20.95 -4.58 7.49
C ASP A 222 -19.92 -3.71 8.19
N HIS A 223 -18.63 -3.88 7.88
CA HIS A 223 -17.58 -3.01 8.39
C HIS A 223 -17.81 -1.55 7.96
N LEU A 224 -18.12 -1.33 6.67
CA LEU A 224 -18.42 0.00 6.15
C LEU A 224 -19.67 0.60 6.78
N SER A 225 -20.71 -0.20 7.06
CA SER A 225 -21.96 0.25 7.66
C SER A 225 -21.73 0.76 9.09
N ARG A 226 -20.93 0.05 9.89
CA ARG A 226 -20.59 0.44 11.28
C ARG A 226 -19.71 1.68 11.37
N ALA A 227 -18.76 1.83 10.45
CA ALA A 227 -17.78 2.91 10.51
C ALA A 227 -18.39 4.28 10.24
N GLU A 228 -18.07 5.26 11.09
CA GLU A 228 -18.36 6.67 10.87
C GLU A 228 -17.28 7.33 10.01
N VAL A 229 -16.01 6.96 10.22
CA VAL A 229 -14.88 7.42 9.41
C VAL A 229 -14.26 6.23 8.68
N VAL A 230 -14.09 6.35 7.37
CA VAL A 230 -13.42 5.36 6.54
C VAL A 230 -12.23 6.01 5.88
N ALA A 231 -11.03 5.49 6.13
CA ALA A 231 -9.79 5.98 5.58
C ALA A 231 -9.05 4.87 4.84
N GLY A 232 -8.13 5.21 3.96
CA GLY A 232 -7.31 4.21 3.25
C GLY A 232 -6.70 4.76 1.98
N GLU A 233 -5.87 3.95 1.35
CA GLU A 233 -5.30 4.27 0.05
C GLU A 233 -6.39 4.26 -1.04
N GLU A 234 -6.34 5.25 -1.94
CA GLU A 234 -7.24 5.39 -3.08
C GLU A 234 -7.31 4.06 -3.87
N GLY A 235 -8.50 3.49 -4.00
CA GLY A 235 -8.71 2.23 -4.69
C GLY A 235 -10.16 1.77 -4.68
N SER A 236 -10.44 0.68 -5.38
CA SER A 236 -11.81 0.21 -5.63
C SER A 236 -12.61 -0.16 -4.38
N ALA A 237 -11.96 -0.40 -3.24
CA ALA A 237 -12.64 -0.66 -1.97
C ALA A 237 -13.56 0.50 -1.54
N PHE A 238 -13.23 1.75 -1.90
CA PHE A 238 -14.11 2.89 -1.64
C PHE A 238 -15.39 2.85 -2.46
N HIS A 239 -15.41 2.23 -3.64
CA HIS A 239 -16.63 2.15 -4.47
C HIS A 239 -17.72 1.25 -3.85
N THR A 240 -17.38 0.40 -2.89
CA THR A 240 -18.34 -0.41 -2.11
C THR A 240 -19.37 0.47 -1.40
N ILE A 241 -19.06 1.74 -1.12
CA ILE A 241 -19.99 2.72 -0.56
C ILE A 241 -21.25 2.94 -1.42
N ALA A 242 -21.14 2.70 -2.74
CA ALA A 242 -22.27 2.80 -3.66
C ALA A 242 -23.37 1.78 -3.36
N LEU A 243 -23.04 0.68 -2.67
CA LEU A 243 -23.98 -0.38 -2.32
C LEU A 243 -24.73 -0.12 -1.01
N LEU A 244 -24.24 0.78 -0.14
CA LEU A 244 -24.90 1.08 1.14
C LEU A 244 -26.13 1.95 0.94
N ALA A 245 -27.25 1.56 1.55
CA ALA A 245 -28.48 2.33 1.56
C ALA A 245 -28.32 3.66 2.31
N ASP A 246 -27.61 3.66 3.44
CA ASP A 246 -27.36 4.84 4.28
C ASP A 246 -25.86 5.16 4.38
N VAL A 247 -25.53 6.40 4.06
CA VAL A 247 -24.18 6.96 4.06
C VAL A 247 -24.12 8.35 4.71
N SER A 248 -25.24 8.82 5.26
CA SER A 248 -25.51 10.24 5.58
C SER A 248 -24.55 10.89 6.57
N SER A 249 -23.87 10.11 7.41
CA SER A 249 -22.88 10.58 8.39
C SER A 249 -21.45 10.10 8.14
N LYS A 250 -21.20 9.44 7.01
CA LYS A 250 -19.90 8.83 6.72
C LYS A 250 -18.91 9.86 6.21
N ARG A 251 -17.70 9.83 6.77
CA ARG A 251 -16.57 10.67 6.33
C ARG A 251 -15.49 9.81 5.69
N LEU A 252 -15.18 10.07 4.43
CA LEU A 252 -14.14 9.38 3.66
C LEU A 252 -12.83 10.19 3.67
N ARG A 253 -11.75 9.57 4.14
CA ARG A 253 -10.39 10.12 4.14
C ARG A 253 -9.53 9.34 3.16
N VAL A 254 -9.48 9.79 1.90
CA VAL A 254 -8.84 9.06 0.81
C VAL A 254 -7.38 9.51 0.65
N LEU A 255 -6.44 8.59 0.84
CA LEU A 255 -5.03 8.84 0.59
C LEU A 255 -4.73 8.58 -0.88
N ARG A 256 -4.42 9.63 -1.63
CA ARG A 256 -4.08 9.56 -3.05
C ARG A 256 -2.83 8.71 -3.24
N ARG A 257 -2.84 7.87 -4.27
CA ARG A 257 -1.67 7.06 -4.62
C ARG A 257 -0.59 7.89 -5.29
N HIS A 258 -0.95 8.62 -6.35
CA HIS A 258 -0.11 9.58 -7.07
C HIS A 258 -0.95 10.38 -8.07
N GLY A 259 -0.48 11.57 -8.48
CA GLY A 259 -1.12 12.36 -9.52
C GLY A 259 -2.50 12.89 -9.10
N GLN A 260 -3.31 13.32 -10.07
CA GLN A 260 -4.63 13.91 -9.84
C GLN A 260 -5.60 12.94 -9.15
N GLU A 261 -6.58 13.48 -8.44
CA GLU A 261 -7.65 12.71 -7.83
C GLU A 261 -8.38 11.85 -8.88
N HIS A 262 -8.90 10.70 -8.45
CA HIS A 262 -9.65 9.83 -9.34
C HIS A 262 -11.10 10.32 -9.44
N ASN A 263 -11.58 10.74 -10.63
CA ASN A 263 -12.93 11.30 -10.71
C ASN A 263 -14.03 10.28 -10.40
N ASN A 264 -13.81 8.97 -10.63
CA ASN A 264 -14.73 7.95 -10.09
C ASN A 264 -14.98 8.04 -8.57
N MET A 265 -14.02 8.52 -7.77
CA MET A 265 -14.28 8.75 -6.34
C MET A 265 -15.22 9.94 -6.16
N HIS A 266 -15.04 11.00 -6.94
CA HIS A 266 -15.94 12.16 -6.98
C HIS A 266 -17.33 11.79 -7.46
N THR A 267 -17.49 11.12 -8.60
CA THR A 267 -18.80 10.76 -9.13
C THR A 267 -19.60 9.86 -8.19
N VAL A 268 -18.94 8.89 -7.53
CA VAL A 268 -19.58 8.04 -6.51
C VAL A 268 -19.88 8.86 -5.25
N GLY A 269 -18.91 9.65 -4.79
CA GLY A 269 -19.05 10.46 -3.58
C GLY A 269 -20.18 11.47 -3.66
N ASP A 270 -20.21 12.26 -4.73
CA ASP A 270 -21.20 13.30 -5.00
C ASP A 270 -22.60 12.70 -5.17
N ALA A 271 -22.74 11.60 -5.92
CA ALA A 271 -24.03 10.94 -6.13
C ALA A 271 -24.59 10.29 -4.86
N ARG A 272 -23.72 9.88 -3.94
CA ARG A 272 -24.10 9.31 -2.64
C ARG A 272 -24.18 10.37 -1.53
N GLY A 273 -23.67 11.59 -1.75
CA GLY A 273 -23.69 12.67 -0.78
C GLY A 273 -22.79 12.42 0.44
N VAL A 274 -21.64 11.77 0.26
CA VAL A 274 -20.68 11.52 1.35
C VAL A 274 -19.68 12.67 1.51
N ASP A 275 -19.31 12.98 2.76
CA ASP A 275 -18.21 13.90 3.03
C ASP A 275 -16.89 13.19 2.68
N GLN A 276 -16.15 13.73 1.73
CA GLN A 276 -14.89 13.16 1.28
C GLN A 276 -13.77 14.18 1.20
N SER A 277 -12.59 13.75 1.59
CA SER A 277 -11.38 14.53 1.53
C SER A 277 -10.25 13.69 0.96
N PHE A 278 -9.44 14.32 0.11
CA PHE A 278 -8.34 13.68 -0.58
C PHE A 278 -7.03 14.26 -0.11
N HIS A 279 -6.07 13.38 0.14
CA HIS A 279 -4.82 13.75 0.77
C HIS A 279 -3.63 13.16 0.01
N SER A 280 -2.52 13.89 -0.02
CA SER A 280 -1.25 13.39 -0.54
C SER A 280 -0.21 13.40 0.56
N LEU A 281 0.56 12.34 0.66
CA LEU A 281 1.69 12.27 1.56
C LEU A 281 2.88 12.99 0.93
N ARG A 282 3.64 13.72 1.75
CA ARG A 282 4.80 14.52 1.36
C ARG A 282 6.06 13.66 1.37
N ASP A 283 6.14 12.72 2.30
CA ASP A 283 7.33 11.92 2.55
C ASP A 283 7.21 10.50 1.97
N GLU A 284 6.86 10.42 0.69
CA GLU A 284 6.78 9.17 -0.07
C GLU A 284 7.71 9.17 -1.28
N VAL A 285 8.16 7.98 -1.69
CA VAL A 285 8.85 7.78 -2.97
C VAL A 285 7.98 6.90 -3.87
N VAL A 286 7.61 7.44 -5.02
CA VAL A 286 6.98 6.67 -6.10
C VAL A 286 8.07 5.85 -6.80
N LEU A 287 7.95 4.53 -6.75
CA LEU A 287 8.89 3.60 -7.39
C LEU A 287 8.49 3.33 -8.84
N GLU A 288 7.20 3.18 -9.09
CA GLU A 288 6.63 2.97 -10.41
C GLU A 288 5.25 3.64 -10.49
N ALA A 289 4.95 4.26 -11.64
CA ALA A 289 3.62 4.78 -11.92
C ALA A 289 3.28 4.57 -13.40
N LYS A 290 2.27 3.75 -13.67
CA LYS A 290 1.69 3.54 -15.00
C LYS A 290 0.19 3.78 -14.95
N GLY A 291 -0.22 4.98 -15.37
CA GLY A 291 -1.61 5.42 -15.22
C GLY A 291 -2.00 5.46 -13.74
N ARG A 292 -3.00 4.65 -13.35
CA ARG A 292 -3.48 4.53 -11.97
C ARG A 292 -2.81 3.38 -11.18
N ALA A 293 -1.96 2.58 -11.81
CA ALA A 293 -1.14 1.60 -11.10
C ALA A 293 0.10 2.29 -10.55
N VAL A 294 0.21 2.37 -9.23
CA VAL A 294 1.28 3.06 -8.53
C VAL A 294 1.87 2.12 -7.48
N THR A 295 3.19 1.99 -7.49
CA THR A 295 3.99 1.33 -6.46
C THR A 295 4.78 2.42 -5.75
N LYS A 296 4.65 2.51 -4.42
CA LYS A 296 5.31 3.55 -3.64
C LYS A 296 5.80 3.02 -2.29
N VAL A 297 6.54 3.87 -1.59
CA VAL A 297 6.98 3.63 -0.23
C VAL A 297 6.77 4.90 0.57
N SER A 298 6.01 4.84 1.66
CA SER A 298 5.91 5.94 2.62
C SER A 298 6.99 5.84 3.70
N ALA A 299 7.59 6.97 4.06
CA ALA A 299 8.67 7.01 5.05
C ALA A 299 8.19 7.03 6.50
N ARG A 300 7.00 7.59 6.76
CA ARG A 300 6.55 7.98 8.09
C ARG A 300 5.08 7.67 8.26
N SER A 301 4.74 6.90 9.29
CA SER A 301 3.37 6.71 9.75
C SER A 301 2.76 8.00 10.30
N ALA A 302 3.59 8.86 10.90
CA ALA A 302 3.19 10.13 11.52
C ALA A 302 2.31 11.00 10.60
N GLU A 303 2.62 11.09 9.32
CA GLU A 303 1.88 11.93 8.38
C GLU A 303 0.43 11.45 8.19
N VAL A 304 0.22 10.13 8.11
CA VAL A 304 -1.12 9.53 8.04
C VAL A 304 -1.87 9.73 9.36
N LEU A 305 -1.18 9.56 10.49
CA LEU A 305 -1.80 9.71 11.80
C LEU A 305 -2.25 11.16 12.07
N ASP A 306 -1.46 12.15 11.64
CA ASP A 306 -1.81 13.58 11.76
C ASP A 306 -3.00 13.95 10.87
N LEU A 307 -3.00 13.48 9.62
CA LEU A 307 -4.10 13.67 8.68
C LEU A 307 -5.42 13.12 9.21
N LEU A 308 -5.37 12.01 9.93
CA LEU A 308 -6.52 11.34 10.52
C LEU A 308 -6.85 11.81 11.95
N ASP A 309 -6.22 12.89 12.42
CA ASP A 309 -6.41 13.48 13.75
C ASP A 309 -6.24 12.45 14.88
N VAL A 310 -5.34 11.48 14.70
CA VAL A 310 -5.06 10.48 15.73
C VAL A 310 -4.31 11.15 16.88
N ALA A 311 -4.89 11.09 18.07
CA ALA A 311 -4.31 11.66 19.29
C ALA A 311 -2.84 11.24 19.48
N VAL A 312 -1.99 12.22 19.77
CA VAL A 312 -0.57 11.98 20.06
C VAL A 312 -0.45 11.57 21.54
N PRO A 313 0.08 10.38 21.85
CA PRO A 313 0.31 9.99 23.23
C PRO A 313 1.41 10.87 23.86
N PRO A 314 1.42 11.02 25.19
CA PRO A 314 2.49 11.78 25.86
C PRO A 314 3.86 11.17 25.55
N ALA A 315 4.88 12.02 25.45
CA ALA A 315 6.25 11.58 25.31
C ALA A 315 6.62 10.65 26.48
N VAL A 316 7.19 9.48 26.16
CA VAL A 316 7.83 8.68 27.20
C VAL A 316 9.04 9.47 27.69
N ALA A 317 9.04 9.84 28.97
CA ALA A 317 10.10 10.66 29.55
C ALA A 317 11.45 9.98 29.34
N ALA A 318 12.44 10.74 28.88
CA ALA A 318 13.83 10.26 28.73
C ALA A 318 14.53 10.03 30.09
N ASP A 319 13.86 10.32 31.20
CA ASP A 319 14.45 10.45 32.53
C ASP A 319 14.93 9.13 33.15
N GLU A 320 14.47 7.97 32.64
CA GLU A 320 15.06 6.67 32.95
C GLU A 320 15.62 6.03 31.67
N ALA A 321 16.62 6.67 31.06
CA ALA A 321 17.42 6.04 30.03
C ALA A 321 17.88 4.66 30.53
N SER A 322 17.56 3.60 29.77
CA SER A 322 17.94 2.24 30.14
C SER A 322 19.45 2.18 30.48
N PRO A 323 19.90 1.27 31.35
CA PRO A 323 21.33 1.13 31.65
C PRO A 323 22.20 0.99 30.40
N GLU A 324 21.68 0.37 29.34
CA GLU A 324 22.34 0.29 28.04
C GLU A 324 22.34 1.65 27.32
N THR A 325 21.22 2.37 27.25
CA THR A 325 21.17 3.70 26.65
C THR A 325 22.17 4.65 27.33
N ALA A 326 22.21 4.70 28.66
CA ALA A 326 23.17 5.52 29.41
C ALA A 326 24.64 5.11 29.15
N LEU A 327 24.91 3.81 28.98
CA LEU A 327 26.23 3.30 28.62
C LEU A 327 26.64 3.78 27.22
N LEU A 328 25.75 3.66 26.23
CA LEU A 328 26.01 4.03 24.85
C LEU A 328 26.13 5.54 24.68
N LEU A 329 25.37 6.35 25.42
CA LEU A 329 25.52 7.81 25.44
C LEU A 329 26.93 8.24 25.87
N ARG A 330 27.53 7.59 26.88
CA ARG A 330 28.93 7.85 27.26
C ARG A 330 29.94 7.51 26.17
N VAL A 331 29.67 6.47 25.39
CA VAL A 331 30.51 6.13 24.23
C VAL A 331 30.35 7.20 23.15
N LEU A 332 29.12 7.65 22.89
CA LEU A 332 28.84 8.73 21.93
C LEU A 332 29.49 10.06 22.34
N GLU A 333 29.48 10.43 23.63
CA GLU A 333 30.19 11.61 24.15
C GLU A 333 31.68 11.57 23.78
N GLY A 334 32.31 10.40 23.92
CA GLY A 334 33.72 10.21 23.55
C GLY A 334 33.98 10.23 22.04
N LEU A 335 33.00 9.88 21.21
CA LEU A 335 33.08 9.95 19.76
C LEU A 335 32.75 11.35 19.21
N ALA A 336 31.97 12.14 19.96
CA ALA A 336 31.50 13.48 19.62
C ALA A 336 31.00 13.62 18.16
N PRO A 337 30.03 12.78 17.70
CA PRO A 337 29.54 12.84 16.33
C PRO A 337 28.83 14.15 16.05
N ARG A 338 29.03 14.74 14.86
CA ARG A 338 28.15 15.80 14.34
C ARG A 338 26.90 15.20 13.72
N ARG A 339 27.02 14.01 13.13
CA ARG A 339 25.95 13.29 12.45
C ARG A 339 25.85 11.86 12.96
N LEU A 340 24.71 11.55 13.59
CA LEU A 340 24.37 10.23 14.13
C LEU A 340 23.22 9.62 13.31
N LEU A 341 23.39 8.36 12.92
CA LEU A 341 22.35 7.50 12.38
C LEU A 341 22.16 6.30 13.30
N ASP A 342 20.93 6.04 13.75
CA ASP A 342 20.57 4.85 14.50
C ASP A 342 19.67 3.95 13.65
N LEU A 343 20.14 2.73 13.37
CA LEU A 343 19.46 1.75 12.52
C LEU A 343 18.94 0.59 13.37
N GLY A 344 17.62 0.36 13.29
CA GLY A 344 16.93 -0.75 13.96
C GLY A 344 16.53 -0.48 15.41
N ALA A 345 16.68 0.76 15.90
CA ALA A 345 16.29 1.13 17.25
C ALA A 345 14.77 0.98 17.47
N THR A 346 14.39 0.46 18.63
CA THR A 346 12.99 0.38 19.06
C THR A 346 12.61 1.54 19.98
N ASP A 347 13.58 2.09 20.73
CA ASP A 347 13.44 3.25 21.61
C ASP A 347 14.09 4.53 21.03
N ALA A 348 13.73 5.69 21.59
CA ALA A 348 14.26 6.98 21.19
C ALA A 348 15.45 7.46 22.04
N GLY A 349 15.79 6.76 23.12
CA GLY A 349 16.61 7.32 24.20
C GLY A 349 18.01 7.71 23.74
N LEU A 350 18.65 6.90 22.91
CA LEU A 350 20.01 7.18 22.44
C LEU A 350 20.06 8.42 21.54
N VAL A 351 19.13 8.53 20.59
CA VAL A 351 19.09 9.65 19.66
C VAL A 351 18.65 10.93 20.36
N LEU A 352 17.68 10.88 21.28
CA LEU A 352 17.26 12.03 22.07
C LEU A 352 18.37 12.55 22.99
N GLY A 353 19.12 11.65 23.64
CA GLY A 353 20.23 12.00 24.53
C GLY A 353 21.52 12.40 23.80
N SER A 354 21.63 12.18 22.49
CA SER A 354 22.82 12.54 21.72
C SER A 354 22.91 14.05 21.49
N THR A 355 24.13 14.59 21.61
CA THR A 355 24.46 15.99 21.30
C THR A 355 24.78 16.23 19.83
N ALA A 356 24.65 15.21 18.96
CA ALA A 356 24.88 15.36 17.54
C ALA A 356 23.92 16.38 16.89
N GLU A 357 24.45 17.23 16.01
CA GLU A 357 23.66 18.25 15.30
C GLU A 357 22.58 17.61 14.41
N LYS A 358 22.95 16.53 13.70
CA LYS A 358 22.01 15.76 12.88
C LYS A 358 21.83 14.38 13.48
N ARG A 359 20.59 14.04 13.78
CA ARG A 359 20.19 12.77 14.40
C ARG A 359 19.07 12.17 13.57
N VAL A 360 19.29 10.94 13.10
CA VAL A 360 18.33 10.19 12.30
C VAL A 360 18.14 8.83 12.95
N ALA A 361 16.91 8.41 13.15
CA ALA A 361 16.56 7.08 13.60
C ALA A 361 15.72 6.40 12.52
N VAL A 362 16.09 5.18 12.16
CA VAL A 362 15.44 4.40 11.10
C VAL A 362 15.08 3.04 11.67
N SER A 363 13.79 2.76 11.73
CA SER A 363 13.29 1.48 12.21
C SER A 363 11.87 1.28 11.73
N PRO A 364 11.49 0.10 11.24
CA PRO A 364 10.09 -0.17 10.94
C PRO A 364 9.26 -0.32 12.23
N ALA A 365 9.89 -0.47 13.40
CA ALA A 365 9.25 -0.97 14.62
C ALA A 365 9.54 -0.11 15.86
N PHE A 366 9.46 1.22 15.74
CA PHE A 366 9.50 2.09 16.93
C PHE A 366 8.38 1.71 17.90
N ALA A 367 8.73 1.52 19.17
CA ALA A 367 7.81 1.16 20.25
C ALA A 367 6.96 2.34 20.76
N PHE A 368 7.18 3.54 20.23
CA PHE A 368 6.56 4.80 20.65
C PHE A 368 6.07 5.58 19.43
N ASP A 369 5.03 6.41 19.59
CA ASP A 369 4.63 7.34 18.53
C ASP A 369 5.71 8.40 18.32
N THR A 370 6.25 8.49 17.11
CA THR A 370 7.34 9.41 16.78
C THR A 370 6.92 10.87 16.92
N ARG A 371 5.61 11.15 16.80
CA ARG A 371 5.02 12.47 17.01
C ARG A 371 5.10 12.95 18.46
N SER A 372 5.17 12.02 19.41
CA SER A 372 5.37 12.37 20.83
C SER A 372 6.73 13.04 21.07
N HIS A 373 7.67 12.90 20.14
CA HIS A 373 8.97 13.57 20.16
C HIS A 373 9.11 14.61 19.03
N ALA A 374 7.98 15.12 18.52
CA ALA A 374 7.98 16.24 17.60
C ALA A 374 8.72 17.44 18.22
N GLY A 375 9.55 18.11 17.42
CA GLY A 375 10.39 19.22 17.89
C GLY A 375 11.72 18.82 18.54
N SER A 376 11.99 17.53 18.78
CA SER A 376 13.29 17.06 19.29
C SER A 376 14.46 17.30 18.31
N GLY A 377 14.16 17.58 17.04
CA GLY A 377 15.14 17.71 15.95
C GLY A 377 15.69 16.36 15.46
N VAL A 378 15.13 15.24 15.92
CA VAL A 378 15.44 13.90 15.41
C VAL A 378 14.53 13.59 14.23
N ASP A 379 15.12 13.07 13.16
CA ASP A 379 14.38 12.56 12.00
C ASP A 379 14.07 11.07 12.20
N PHE A 380 12.82 10.76 12.55
CA PHE A 380 12.34 9.39 12.69
C PHE A 380 11.73 8.90 11.37
N LEU A 381 12.17 7.73 10.91
CA LEU A 381 11.74 7.12 9.66
C LEU A 381 11.31 5.67 9.92
N ASP A 382 10.05 5.37 9.64
CA ASP A 382 9.41 4.06 9.83
C ASP A 382 9.83 3.07 8.72
N LEU A 383 11.12 2.91 8.48
CA LEU A 383 11.68 2.16 7.35
C LEU A 383 12.63 1.07 7.80
N ASP A 384 12.74 0.00 7.03
CA ASP A 384 13.88 -0.90 7.14
C ASP A 384 15.16 -0.25 6.54
N THR A 385 16.32 -0.73 6.97
CA THR A 385 17.62 -0.20 6.54
C THR A 385 17.82 -0.27 5.02
N ARG A 386 17.37 -1.33 4.34
CA ARG A 386 17.57 -1.46 2.88
C ARG A 386 16.78 -0.40 2.14
N THR A 387 15.51 -0.24 2.51
CA THR A 387 14.58 0.72 1.93
C THR A 387 15.03 2.15 2.18
N TYR A 388 15.33 2.53 3.44
CA TYR A 388 15.88 3.85 3.76
C TYR A 388 17.10 4.16 2.92
N VAL A 389 18.07 3.23 2.90
CA VAL A 389 19.33 3.54 2.25
C VAL A 389 19.20 3.53 0.70
N LYS A 390 18.22 2.82 0.14
CA LYS A 390 17.96 2.74 -1.31
C LYS A 390 17.17 3.95 -1.83
N HIS A 391 16.18 4.43 -1.08
CA HIS A 391 15.19 5.37 -1.60
C HIS A 391 15.18 6.72 -0.90
N PHE A 392 15.58 6.81 0.38
CA PHE A 392 15.38 8.00 1.21
C PHE A 392 16.67 8.73 1.60
N VAL A 393 17.81 8.23 1.13
CA VAL A 393 19.10 8.86 1.40
C VAL A 393 19.95 8.90 0.13
N SER A 394 20.53 10.06 -0.14
CA SER A 394 21.47 10.17 -1.24
C SER A 394 22.80 9.52 -0.86
N ALA A 395 23.47 8.93 -1.85
CA ALA A 395 24.83 8.43 -1.69
C ALA A 395 25.88 9.54 -1.40
N ARG A 396 25.47 10.80 -1.18
CA ARG A 396 26.32 11.89 -0.69
C ARG A 396 26.08 12.21 0.78
N ARG A 397 24.96 11.77 1.37
CA ARG A 397 24.70 11.94 2.81
C ARG A 397 25.54 10.93 3.58
N ARG A 398 26.29 11.44 4.56
CA ARG A 398 27.31 10.70 5.31
C ARG A 398 27.16 10.95 6.81
N PHE A 399 27.46 9.93 7.61
CA PHE A 399 27.35 9.94 9.06
C PHE A 399 28.69 9.65 9.74
N ASP A 400 28.94 10.31 10.87
CA ASP A 400 30.18 10.12 11.65
C ASP A 400 30.08 8.85 12.50
N VAL A 401 28.90 8.63 13.07
CA VAL A 401 28.57 7.43 13.83
C VAL A 401 27.29 6.80 13.29
N ILE A 402 27.33 5.49 13.08
CA ILE A 402 26.18 4.68 12.70
C ILE A 402 25.97 3.62 13.77
N ARG A 403 24.93 3.74 14.59
CA ARG A 403 24.50 2.62 15.44
C ARG A 403 23.75 1.61 14.60
N VAL A 404 24.07 0.34 14.81
CA VAL A 404 23.37 -0.77 14.17
C VAL A 404 22.90 -1.71 15.26
N THR A 405 21.59 -1.89 15.34
CA THR A 405 20.93 -2.81 16.26
C THR A 405 19.77 -3.51 15.54
N GLY A 406 19.15 -4.49 16.17
CA GLY A 406 18.08 -5.29 15.57
C GLY A 406 17.70 -6.49 16.44
N PRO A 407 16.65 -7.22 16.05
CA PRO A 407 16.14 -8.35 16.85
C PRO A 407 17.05 -9.58 16.82
N ASP A 408 17.88 -9.72 15.78
CA ASP A 408 18.75 -10.88 15.57
C ASP A 408 20.05 -10.51 14.85
N LEU A 409 20.98 -11.48 14.78
CA LEU A 409 22.30 -11.30 14.18
C LEU A 409 22.21 -10.99 12.68
N ALA A 410 21.29 -11.62 11.96
CA ALA A 410 21.13 -11.46 10.52
C ALA A 410 20.71 -10.02 10.16
N SER A 411 19.80 -9.44 10.96
CA SER A 411 19.32 -8.07 10.85
C SER A 411 20.43 -7.06 11.12
N VAL A 412 21.23 -7.29 12.17
CA VAL A 412 22.39 -6.44 12.51
C VAL A 412 23.44 -6.48 11.39
N LEU A 413 23.82 -7.67 10.91
CA LEU A 413 24.83 -7.81 9.84
C LEU A 413 24.35 -7.24 8.50
N THR A 414 23.07 -7.46 8.16
CA THR A 414 22.46 -6.84 6.98
C THR A 414 22.52 -5.31 7.07
N SER A 415 22.12 -4.73 8.19
CA SER A 415 22.12 -3.28 8.40
C SER A 415 23.55 -2.71 8.40
N PHE A 416 24.51 -3.41 9.00
CA PHE A 416 25.92 -3.07 8.91
C PHE A 416 26.37 -3.03 7.44
N ARG A 417 26.17 -4.11 6.69
CA ARG A 417 26.56 -4.21 5.27
C ARG A 417 25.93 -3.11 4.41
N THR A 418 24.64 -2.87 4.58
CA THR A 418 23.90 -1.86 3.83
C THR A 418 24.31 -0.44 4.19
N SER A 419 24.62 -0.16 5.46
CA SER A 419 25.00 1.18 5.93
C SER A 419 26.41 1.61 5.51
N ARG A 420 27.26 0.70 5.02
CA ARG A 420 28.60 1.00 4.50
C ARG A 420 28.61 2.09 3.42
N ARG A 421 27.54 2.20 2.63
CA ARG A 421 27.39 3.26 1.60
C ARG A 421 27.11 4.65 2.17
N LEU A 422 26.82 4.75 3.47
CA LEU A 422 26.58 5.99 4.19
C LEU A 422 27.79 6.44 5.02
N ALA A 423 28.89 5.70 4.94
CA ALA A 423 30.07 5.96 5.73
C ALA A 423 31.10 6.80 4.97
N THR A 424 31.84 7.58 5.74
CA THR A 424 33.13 8.18 5.40
C THR A 424 34.26 7.23 5.82
N PRO A 425 35.53 7.49 5.42
CA PRO A 425 36.66 6.73 5.94
C PRO A 425 36.80 6.76 7.47
N THR A 426 36.27 7.79 8.15
CA THR A 426 36.34 7.97 9.61
C THR A 426 35.08 7.54 10.34
N THR A 427 34.08 7.00 9.64
CA THR A 427 32.83 6.58 10.29
C THR A 427 33.09 5.43 11.25
N THR A 428 32.47 5.53 12.43
CA THR A 428 32.47 4.47 13.44
C THR A 428 31.08 3.82 13.48
N TRP A 429 31.02 2.50 13.40
CA TRP A 429 29.80 1.76 13.68
C TRP A 429 29.76 1.38 15.16
N LEU A 430 28.63 1.64 15.80
CA LEU A 430 28.37 1.27 17.18
C LEU A 430 27.44 0.05 17.19
N LEU A 431 27.95 -1.12 17.57
CA LEU A 431 27.16 -2.36 17.59
C LEU A 431 26.39 -2.59 18.91
N GLY A 432 26.76 -1.85 19.96
CA GLY A 432 26.11 -1.96 21.27
C GLY A 432 26.88 -2.86 22.24
N SER A 433 26.16 -3.40 23.23
CA SER A 433 26.69 -4.25 24.28
C SER A 433 25.97 -5.61 24.33
N GLY A 434 26.44 -6.52 25.18
CA GLY A 434 25.81 -7.84 25.36
C GLY A 434 26.15 -8.85 24.27
N GLU A 435 25.43 -9.97 24.28
CA GLU A 435 25.78 -11.16 23.49
C GLU A 435 25.59 -10.95 21.98
N LEU A 436 24.46 -10.38 21.57
CA LEU A 436 24.18 -10.12 20.16
C LEU A 436 25.24 -9.20 19.54
N ALA A 437 25.61 -8.13 20.25
CA ALA A 437 26.66 -7.22 19.81
C ALA A 437 28.03 -7.91 19.74
N ALA A 438 28.34 -8.81 20.69
CA ALA A 438 29.58 -9.59 20.67
C ALA A 438 29.63 -10.56 19.49
N ARG A 439 28.52 -11.25 19.17
CA ARG A 439 28.41 -12.11 17.99
C ARG A 439 28.58 -11.32 16.70
N ALA A 440 27.91 -10.17 16.58
CA ALA A 440 28.06 -9.28 15.43
C ALA A 440 29.50 -8.77 15.30
N ALA A 441 30.13 -8.39 16.41
CA ALA A 441 31.52 -7.96 16.47
C ALA A 441 32.50 -9.04 15.98
N VAL A 442 32.30 -10.29 16.40
CA VAL A 442 33.07 -11.45 15.91
C VAL A 442 32.82 -11.70 14.43
N ALA A 443 31.57 -11.63 13.97
CA ALA A 443 31.22 -11.84 12.57
C ALA A 443 31.88 -10.81 11.65
N VAL A 444 31.75 -9.53 12.00
CA VAL A 444 32.38 -8.44 11.25
C VAL A 444 33.90 -8.59 11.21
N GLY A 445 34.52 -8.94 12.35
CA GLY A 445 35.97 -9.08 12.44
C GLY A 445 36.55 -10.24 11.61
N LEU A 446 35.76 -11.30 11.36
CA LEU A 446 36.20 -12.46 10.58
C LEU A 446 35.91 -12.32 9.09
N ASN A 447 34.77 -11.72 8.75
CA ASN A 447 34.20 -11.82 7.40
C ASN A 447 34.26 -10.49 6.63
N HIS A 448 34.67 -9.39 7.27
CA HIS A 448 34.77 -8.08 6.64
C HIS A 448 36.17 -7.47 6.73
N PRO A 449 37.16 -8.07 6.05
CA PRO A 449 38.48 -7.46 5.87
C PRO A 449 38.32 -6.12 5.17
N GLY A 450 38.82 -5.07 5.81
CA GLY A 450 38.42 -3.70 5.53
C GLY A 450 37.64 -3.05 6.67
N TYR A 451 37.32 -3.82 7.71
CA TYR A 451 36.72 -3.35 8.94
C TYR A 451 37.43 -3.98 10.13
N ALA A 452 37.76 -3.16 11.11
CA ALA A 452 38.40 -3.60 12.34
C ALA A 452 37.47 -3.33 13.53
N VAL A 453 37.33 -4.34 14.36
CA VAL A 453 36.47 -4.30 15.55
C VAL A 453 37.33 -3.93 16.76
N ARG A 454 36.79 -3.10 17.64
CA ARG A 454 37.42 -2.69 18.90
C ARG A 454 36.42 -2.80 20.05
N ARG A 455 36.97 -3.00 21.25
CA ARG A 455 36.23 -2.97 22.51
C ARG A 455 36.44 -1.64 23.21
N VAL A 456 35.36 -0.97 23.57
CA VAL A 456 35.36 0.19 24.46
C VAL A 456 34.83 -0.28 25.81
N VAL A 457 35.64 -0.17 26.85
CA VAL A 457 35.22 -0.52 28.21
C VAL A 457 34.72 0.74 28.89
N VAL A 458 33.43 0.76 29.21
CA VAL A 458 32.83 1.84 30.00
C VAL A 458 32.38 1.23 31.32
N ARG A 459 33.00 1.70 32.41
CA ARG A 459 32.91 1.07 33.74
C ARG A 459 33.38 -0.39 33.70
N ARG A 460 32.44 -1.35 33.69
CA ARG A 460 32.70 -2.80 33.64
C ARG A 460 32.04 -3.48 32.44
N THR A 461 31.38 -2.72 31.58
CA THR A 461 30.67 -3.25 30.41
C THR A 461 31.47 -2.99 29.15
N VAL A 462 31.51 -3.98 28.27
CA VAL A 462 32.17 -3.90 26.96
C VAL A 462 31.14 -3.45 25.94
N VAL A 463 31.49 -2.40 25.21
CA VAL A 463 30.78 -1.93 24.02
C VAL A 463 31.63 -2.23 22.79
N PHE A 464 31.01 -2.72 21.73
CA PHE A 464 31.69 -3.06 20.48
C PHE A 464 31.53 -1.96 19.46
N VAL A 465 32.65 -1.55 18.87
CA VAL A 465 32.69 -0.58 17.78
C VAL A 465 33.48 -1.10 16.61
N VAL A 466 33.13 -0.66 15.41
CA VAL A 466 33.80 -1.03 14.15
C VAL A 466 34.25 0.22 13.42
N HIS A 467 35.41 0.17 12.78
CA HIS A 467 35.93 1.24 11.92
C HIS A 467 36.49 0.64 10.63
N ARG A 468 36.62 1.46 9.58
CA ARG A 468 37.18 1.02 8.31
C ARG A 468 38.71 0.89 8.39
N VAL A 469 39.24 -0.15 7.76
CA VAL A 469 40.67 -0.42 7.47
C VAL A 469 40.79 -0.92 6.02
N ALA A 470 41.98 -1.29 5.51
CA ALA A 470 42.13 -1.89 4.18
C ALA A 470 41.95 -3.42 4.22
N GLY A 471 41.30 -4.04 3.21
CA GLY A 471 41.15 -5.51 3.09
C GLY A 471 40.13 -5.97 2.01
N GLU A 472 40.12 -7.28 1.69
CA GLU A 472 39.33 -7.92 0.60
C GLU A 472 38.22 -8.89 1.11
N PRO A 473 36.92 -8.67 0.82
CA PRO A 473 35.79 -9.27 1.55
C PRO A 473 35.64 -10.82 1.48
N THR A 474 35.07 -11.43 2.54
CA THR A 474 34.66 -12.86 2.63
C THR A 474 33.21 -13.02 3.19
N SER A 475 32.64 -14.24 3.20
CA SER A 475 31.20 -14.51 3.48
C SER A 475 30.83 -14.62 4.97
N ASP A 476 29.56 -14.30 5.32
CA ASP A 476 29.06 -14.15 6.71
C ASP A 476 28.66 -15.46 7.43
N ASP A 477 28.42 -16.55 6.70
CA ASP A 477 27.66 -17.71 7.22
C ASP A 477 28.40 -18.50 8.32
N ALA A 478 29.73 -18.43 8.37
CA ALA A 478 30.56 -19.24 9.27
C ALA A 478 30.47 -18.88 10.78
N VAL A 479 29.72 -17.84 11.15
CA VAL A 479 29.67 -17.30 12.53
C VAL A 479 28.36 -17.63 13.25
N ALA A 480 27.30 -17.96 12.50
CA ALA A 480 26.01 -18.35 13.08
C ALA A 480 26.11 -19.64 13.93
N ASP A 481 27.02 -20.54 13.56
CA ASP A 481 27.18 -21.86 14.18
C ASP A 481 28.13 -21.89 15.38
N LEU A 482 28.70 -20.74 15.79
CA LEU A 482 29.62 -20.69 16.92
C LEU A 482 28.88 -20.79 18.27
N THR A 483 29.40 -21.65 19.15
CA THR A 483 28.94 -21.77 20.54
C THR A 483 29.24 -20.49 21.35
N ASP A 484 28.49 -20.27 22.42
CA ASP A 484 28.63 -19.09 23.30
C ASP A 484 30.07 -18.96 23.86
N ASP A 485 30.66 -20.10 24.21
CA ASP A 485 32.04 -20.17 24.68
C ASP A 485 33.06 -19.78 23.60
N GLU A 486 32.82 -20.18 22.35
CA GLU A 486 33.66 -19.78 21.22
C GLU A 486 33.57 -18.29 20.94
N VAL A 487 32.36 -17.74 20.99
CA VAL A 487 32.13 -16.29 20.86
C VAL A 487 32.86 -15.56 22.00
N ALA A 488 32.74 -16.02 23.24
CA ALA A 488 33.43 -15.43 24.39
C ALA A 488 34.96 -15.47 24.24
N ARG A 489 35.52 -16.62 23.82
CA ARG A 489 36.97 -16.77 23.56
C ARG A 489 37.45 -15.81 22.48
N ARG A 490 36.74 -15.72 21.35
CA ARG A 490 37.12 -14.86 20.22
C ARG A 490 36.95 -13.39 20.55
N THR A 491 35.90 -13.03 21.29
CA THR A 491 35.65 -11.68 21.81
C THR A 491 36.80 -11.17 22.69
N ARG A 492 37.39 -12.03 23.51
CA ARG A 492 38.55 -11.67 24.34
C ARG A 492 39.78 -11.26 23.51
N ARG A 493 39.90 -11.75 22.28
CA ARG A 493 41.00 -11.41 21.35
C ARG A 493 40.79 -10.09 20.60
N ILE A 494 39.58 -9.51 20.66
CA ILE A 494 39.30 -8.20 20.05
C ILE A 494 40.07 -7.12 20.84
N PRO A 495 40.88 -6.28 20.19
CA PRO A 495 41.67 -5.26 20.88
C PRO A 495 40.83 -4.19 21.58
N LEU A 496 41.33 -3.67 22.71
CA LEU A 496 40.77 -2.48 23.36
C LEU A 496 41.04 -1.21 22.53
N ALA A 497 40.10 -0.26 22.55
CA ALA A 497 40.33 1.07 22.01
C ALA A 497 41.32 1.85 22.92
N LEU A 498 42.35 2.46 22.34
CA LEU A 498 43.38 3.22 23.07
C LEU A 498 42.80 4.54 23.65
N PRO A 499 43.32 5.09 24.77
CA PRO A 499 42.85 6.37 25.33
C PRO A 499 42.95 7.57 24.38
N ARG A 500 43.89 7.53 23.41
CA ARG A 500 44.00 8.53 22.34
C ARG A 500 42.83 8.50 21.35
N PHE A 501 42.10 7.38 21.23
CA PHE A 501 40.96 7.19 20.33
C PHE A 501 39.74 8.02 20.76
N VAL A 502 39.63 8.37 22.06
CA VAL A 502 38.62 9.30 22.60
C VAL A 502 39.00 10.78 22.37
N ARG A 503 40.26 11.07 22.03
CA ARG A 503 40.76 12.44 21.79
C ARG A 503 41.14 12.74 20.33
N SER A 504 41.31 11.74 19.45
CA SER A 504 41.93 11.96 18.14
C SER A 504 40.98 12.32 16.99
N VAL A 505 39.67 12.39 17.20
CA VAL A 505 38.74 12.97 16.19
C VAL A 505 38.72 14.51 16.27
N ALA A 506 39.27 15.10 17.34
CA ALA A 506 39.30 16.56 17.55
C ALA A 506 40.48 17.30 16.86
N ARG A 507 41.41 16.61 16.17
CA ARG A 507 42.66 17.24 15.66
C ARG A 507 42.83 17.29 14.13
N ALA A 508 41.78 17.05 13.34
CA ALA A 508 41.78 17.28 11.89
C ALA A 508 41.03 18.58 11.49
N GLY A 509 40.98 19.58 12.37
CA GLY A 509 40.31 20.87 12.15
C GLY A 509 41.17 22.11 12.44
N ARG A 510 42.50 21.96 12.54
CA ARG A 510 43.43 23.10 12.63
C ARG A 510 44.74 22.75 11.92
N GLY A 511 44.87 23.22 10.69
CA GLY A 511 46.07 23.07 9.88
C GLY A 511 46.05 24.05 8.70
N ARG A 512 46.23 25.34 9.03
CA ARG A 512 46.41 26.52 8.16
C ARG A 512 45.30 26.89 7.20
#